data_AF-A0A4R3AUL1-F1
#
_entry.id   AF-A0A4R3AUL1-F1
#
_cell.length_a   1.000
_cell.length_b   1.000
_cell.length_c   1.000
_cell.angle_alpha   90.00
_cell.angle_beta   90.00
_cell.angle_gamma   90.00
#
_symmetry.space_group_name_H-M   'P 1'
#
loop_
_entity.id
_entity.type
_entity.pdbx_description
1 polymer ?
#
loop_
_entity_poly.entity_id
_entity_poly.type
_entity_poly.pdbx_seq_one_letter_code
_entity_poly.pdbx_strand_id
1 'polypeptide(L)' 'MNKINSAQKIFEKFSDDFNLKHINASGTQIIQGTYRNANNPATFYLNPQTGLNVMASPSGHFIS' A
#
# COMPACT_ATOMS: atom_id res chain seq x y z
N MET A 1 7.92 -23.43 -18.27
CA MET A 1 7.94 -22.16 -17.51
C MET A 1 7.59 -22.46 -16.07
N ASN A 2 8.56 -22.33 -15.15
CA ASN A 2 8.34 -22.62 -13.73
C ASN A 2 7.43 -21.55 -13.11
N LYS A 3 6.35 -21.98 -12.46
CA LYS A 3 5.37 -21.12 -11.75
C LYS A 3 6.03 -20.15 -10.74
N ILE A 4 7.23 -20.48 -10.26
CA ILE A 4 8.03 -19.67 -9.33
C ILE A 4 8.38 -18.30 -9.93
N ASN A 5 8.67 -18.21 -11.24
CA ASN A 5 9.09 -16.97 -11.88
C ASN A 5 7.92 -15.99 -12.12
N SER A 6 6.69 -16.50 -12.24
CA SER A 6 5.50 -15.66 -12.48
C SER A 6 4.98 -15.02 -11.20
N ALA A 7 4.96 -15.75 -10.08
CA ALA A 7 4.51 -15.21 -8.79
C ALA A 7 5.44 -14.10 -8.30
N GLN A 8 6.76 -14.30 -8.42
CA GLN A 8 7.74 -13.27 -8.07
C GLN A 8 7.55 -12.00 -8.91
N LYS A 9 7.35 -12.14 -10.23
CA LYS A 9 7.11 -11.00 -11.11
C LYS A 9 5.81 -10.24 -10.80
N ILE A 10 4.76 -10.94 -10.36
CA ILE A 10 3.51 -10.32 -9.92
C ILE A 10 3.74 -9.53 -8.62
N PHE A 11 4.51 -10.09 -7.68
CA PHE A 11 4.85 -9.41 -6.44
C PHE A 11 5.70 -8.16 -6.68
N GLU A 12 6.72 -8.25 -7.53
CA GLU A 12 7.55 -7.11 -7.92
C GLU A 12 6.69 -6.01 -8.56
N LYS A 13 5.81 -6.37 -9.49
CA LYS A 13 4.88 -5.42 -10.12
C LYS A 13 3.94 -4.76 -9.11
N PHE A 14 3.42 -5.53 -8.15
CA PHE A 14 2.59 -4.99 -7.08
C PHE A 14 3.38 -4.00 -6.22
N SER A 15 4.60 -4.36 -5.81
CA SER A 15 5.47 -3.51 -5.01
C SER A 15 5.79 -2.18 -5.71
N ASP A 16 6.06 -2.22 -7.02
CA ASP A 16 6.32 -1.01 -7.81
C ASP A 16 5.08 -0.12 -7.93
N ASP A 17 3.92 -0.70 -8.25
CA ASP A 17 2.68 0.05 -8.39
C ASP A 17 2.26 0.67 -7.03
N PHE A 18 2.46 -0.05 -5.92
CA PHE A 18 2.22 0.44 -4.56
C PHE A 18 3.17 1.58 -4.16
N ASN A 19 4.48 1.33 -4.15
CA ASN A 19 5.46 2.25 -3.61
C ASN A 19 5.71 3.46 -4.52
N LEU A 20 5.87 3.24 -5.82
CA LEU A 20 6.30 4.31 -6.73
C LEU A 20 5.13 5.07 -7.33
N LYS A 21 4.00 4.41 -7.60
CA LYS A 21 2.88 5.04 -8.32
C LYS A 21 1.74 5.48 -7.44
N HIS A 22 1.46 4.78 -6.33
CA HIS A 22 0.35 5.16 -5.46
C HIS A 22 0.80 6.05 -4.31
N ILE A 23 1.73 5.58 -3.45
CA ILE A 23 2.16 6.34 -2.26
C ILE A 23 2.74 7.72 -2.63
N ASN A 24 3.56 7.76 -3.68
CA ASN A 24 4.27 8.97 -4.10
C ASN A 24 3.49 9.83 -5.12
N ALA A 25 2.24 9.48 -5.45
CA ALA A 25 1.45 10.30 -6.36
C ALA A 25 1.07 11.64 -5.71
N SER A 26 1.12 12.73 -6.48
CA SER A 26 0.78 14.08 -6.01
C SER A 26 -0.65 14.23 -5.49
N GLY A 27 -1.55 13.32 -5.87
CA GLY A 27 -2.94 13.29 -5.40
C GLY A 27 -3.18 12.42 -4.16
N THR A 28 -2.17 11.70 -3.67
CA THR A 28 -2.32 10.81 -2.52
C THR A 28 -2.20 11.58 -1.22
N GLN A 29 -3.18 11.39 -0.35
CA GLN A 29 -3.25 11.98 0.97
C GLN A 29 -2.77 10.98 2.02
N ILE A 30 -1.97 11.46 2.96
CA ILE A 30 -1.48 10.69 4.09
C ILE A 30 -2.38 10.98 5.29
N ILE A 31 -3.02 9.95 5.83
CA ILE A 31 -3.91 10.05 6.99
C ILE A 31 -3.38 9.12 8.07
N GLN A 32 -3.18 9.64 9.28
CA GLN A 32 -2.79 8.83 10.44
C GLN A 32 -4.05 8.32 11.15
N GLY A 33 -4.06 7.04 11.52
CA GLY A 33 -5.20 6.46 12.20
C GLY A 33 -4.93 5.07 12.74
N THR A 34 -5.99 4.28 12.86
CA THR A 34 -5.94 2.91 13.39
C THR A 34 -6.76 1.98 12.53
N TYR A 35 -6.26 0.78 12.26
CA TYR A 35 -6.96 -0.23 11.46
C TYR A 35 -7.63 -1.29 12.35
N ARG A 36 -8.97 -1.34 12.29
CA ARG A 36 -9.86 -2.22 13.09
C ARG A 36 -9.99 -1.89 14.58
N ASN A 37 -8.91 -1.53 15.27
CA ASN A 37 -8.95 -1.16 16.70
C ASN A 37 -7.80 -0.22 17.09
N ALA A 38 -7.92 0.39 18.28
CA ALA A 38 -6.98 1.40 18.77
C ALA A 38 -5.53 0.90 18.95
N ASN A 39 -5.32 -0.40 19.08
CA ASN A 39 -3.99 -1.00 19.26
C ASN A 39 -3.27 -1.34 17.95
N ASN A 40 -3.87 -0.98 16.80
CA ASN A 40 -3.30 -1.23 15.49
C ASN A 40 -3.15 0.09 14.72
N PRO A 41 -2.18 0.94 15.09
CA PRO A 41 -1.91 2.18 14.37
C PRO A 41 -1.54 1.90 12.91
N ALA A 42 -2.01 2.74 12.01
CA ALA A 42 -1.75 2.62 10.59
C ALA A 42 -1.66 4.00 9.93
N THR A 43 -0.80 4.09 8.91
CA THR A 43 -0.81 5.19 7.94
C THR A 43 -1.64 4.77 6.74
N PHE A 44 -2.60 5.61 6.35
CA PHE A 44 -3.44 5.43 5.18
C PHE A 44 -2.97 6.35 4.07
N TYR A 45 -2.77 5.77 2.88
CA TYR A 45 -2.42 6.46 1.65
C TYR A 45 -3.65 6.45 0.74
N LEU A 46 -4.48 7.49 0.84
CA LEU A 46 -5.74 7.60 0.13
C LEU A 46 -5.57 8.49 -1.10
N ASN A 47 -5.85 7.96 -2.29
CA ASN A 47 -6.09 8.78 -3.46
C ASN A 47 -7.61 9.04 -3.59
N PRO A 48 -8.11 10.25 -3.28
CA PRO A 48 -9.53 10.53 -3.30
C PRO A 48 -10.13 10.56 -4.71
N GLN A 49 -9.31 10.71 -5.76
CA GLN A 49 -9.79 10.71 -7.15
C GLN A 49 -10.16 9.30 -7.61
N THR A 50 -9.42 8.29 -7.17
CA THR A 50 -9.62 6.88 -7.56
C THR A 50 -10.34 6.06 -6.50
N GLY A 51 -10.37 6.55 -5.25
CA GLY A 51 -10.84 5.79 -4.09
C GLY A 51 -9.86 4.70 -3.62
N LEU A 52 -8.69 4.59 -4.25
CA LEU A 52 -7.68 3.61 -3.84
C LEU A 52 -7.08 4.04 -2.49
N ASN A 53 -7.15 3.13 -1.54
CA ASN A 53 -6.63 3.32 -0.20
C ASN A 53 -5.69 2.17 0.12
N VAL A 54 -4.51 2.51 0.62
CA VAL A 54 -3.52 1.52 1.06
C VAL A 54 -3.06 1.83 2.47
N MET A 55 -2.87 0.79 3.27
CA MET A 55 -2.48 0.91 4.67
C MET A 55 -1.09 0.32 4.90
N ALA A 56 -0.30 1.03 5.70
CA ALA A 56 0.96 0.54 6.23
C ALA A 56 1.02 0.68 7.75
N SER A 57 1.76 -0.23 8.39
CA SER A 57 2.11 -0.12 9.80
C SER A 57 3.03 1.11 10.04
N PRO A 58 3.24 1.54 11.30
CA PRO A 58 4.21 2.59 11.61
C PRO A 58 5.64 2.24 11.19
N SER A 59 5.96 0.95 11.05
CA SER A 59 7.26 0.48 10.53
C SER A 59 7.33 0.46 9.00
N GLY A 60 6.28 0.92 8.29
CA GLY A 60 6.22 0.96 6.83
C GLY A 60 5.85 -0.36 6.17
N HIS A 61 5.42 -1.38 6.92
CA HIS A 61 5.01 -2.65 6.33
C HIS A 61 3.59 -2.56 5.77
N PHE A 62 3.39 -3.02 4.54
CA PHE A 62 2.07 -3.11 3.92
C PHE A 62 1.11 -3.98 4.77
N ILE A 63 -0.12 -3.50 4.94
CA ILE A 63 -1.20 -4.20 5.67
C ILE A 63 -2.25 -4.72 4.69
N SER A 64 -2.86 -3.82 3.91
CA SER A 64 -3.89 -4.11 2.91
C SER A 64 -4.05 -2.92 1.95
#